data_AF-A0A9E7G8N1-F1
#
_entry.id   AF-A0A9E7G8N1-F1
#
_cell.length_a   1.000
_cell.length_b   1.000
_cell.length_c   1.000
_cell.angle_alpha   90.00
_cell.angle_beta   90.00
_cell.angle_gamma   90.00
#
_symmetry.space_group_name_H-M   'P 1'
#
loop_
_entity.id
_entity.type
_entity.pdbx_description
1 polymer ?
#
loop_
_entity_poly.entity_id
_entity_poly.type
_entity_poly.pdbx_seq_one_letter_code
_entity_poly.pdbx_strand_id
1 'polypeptide(L)'
;AELGEEKRCLDSELWHACAGPLVCLPTAGTRVVYFPQGHSDQVAASTNKEVESHFPNYPSLLPQLLCRLHNVTLHADVETDEVYAQMTLQPLSPQKDTYFPIEMGFASKQPTNYFCKILTASDTSTHGGFSIPRCAAEKVFPPLDFSQQPPVQDLIARDLYDVEWKFRHIFRGD
;
A
#
# COMPACT_ATOMS: atom_id res chain seq x y z
N ALA A 1 -4.74 -21.87 26.63
CA ALA A 1 -5.39 -20.61 26.24
C ALA A 1 -4.45 -19.95 25.25
N GLU A 2 -4.65 -20.23 23.97
CA GLU A 2 -3.95 -19.54 22.90
C GLU A 2 -4.49 -18.11 22.93
N LEU A 3 -3.60 -17.14 23.21
CA LEU A 3 -3.92 -15.74 23.01
C LEU A 3 -4.26 -15.60 21.53
N GLY A 4 -5.54 -15.41 21.23
CA GLY A 4 -5.95 -15.01 19.90
C GLY A 4 -5.24 -13.70 19.62
N GLU A 5 -4.26 -13.73 18.72
CA GLU A 5 -3.77 -12.52 18.08
C GLU A 5 -5.00 -11.85 17.49
N GLU A 6 -5.46 -10.75 18.10
CA GLU A 6 -6.35 -9.84 17.42
C GLU A 6 -5.68 -9.54 16.09
N LYS A 7 -6.33 -9.98 15.01
CA LYS A 7 -5.81 -9.81 13.66
C LYS A 7 -5.86 -8.31 13.38
N ARG A 8 -4.78 -7.61 13.77
CA ARG A 8 -4.64 -6.17 13.66
C ARG A 8 -4.83 -5.83 12.18
N CYS A 9 -5.89 -5.08 11.90
CA CYS A 9 -6.20 -4.65 10.55
C CYS A 9 -5.30 -3.44 10.26
N LEU A 10 -4.50 -3.51 9.20
CA LEU A 10 -3.71 -2.37 8.76
C LEU A 10 -4.61 -1.17 8.46
N ASP A 11 -4.13 0.03 8.79
CA ASP A 11 -4.78 1.26 8.34
C ASP A 11 -4.80 1.28 6.81
N SER A 12 -6.00 1.24 6.24
CA SER A 12 -6.17 1.14 4.80
C SER A 12 -5.67 2.39 4.07
N GLU A 13 -5.78 3.59 4.65
CA GLU A 13 -5.32 4.81 3.99
C GLU A 13 -3.80 4.89 3.98
N LEU A 14 -3.16 4.56 5.11
CA LEU A 14 -1.70 4.50 5.20
C LEU A 14 -1.12 3.44 4.26
N TRP A 15 -1.73 2.26 4.20
CA TRP A 15 -1.32 1.19 3.27
C TRP A 15 -1.38 1.65 1.81
N HIS A 16 -2.44 2.36 1.40
CA HIS A 16 -2.56 2.87 0.03
C HIS A 16 -1.57 4.02 -0.25
N ALA A 17 -1.27 4.86 0.74
CA ALA A 17 -0.24 5.89 0.60
C ALA A 17 1.15 5.26 0.38
N CYS A 18 1.47 4.17 1.09
CA CYS A 18 2.71 3.40 0.91
C CYS A 18 2.75 2.67 -0.43
N ALA A 19 1.64 2.07 -0.86
CA ALA A 19 1.54 1.35 -2.14
C ALA A 19 1.70 2.28 -3.35
N GLY A 20 1.40 3.57 -3.18
CA GLY A 20 1.58 4.60 -4.18
C GLY A 20 0.32 4.92 -4.99
N PRO A 21 0.27 6.11 -5.61
CA PRO A 21 -0.96 6.70 -6.15
C PRO A 21 -1.57 5.96 -7.35
N LEU A 22 -0.80 5.08 -7.99
CA LEU A 22 -1.25 4.29 -9.13
C LEU A 22 -1.91 2.96 -8.72
N VAL A 23 -1.80 2.58 -7.44
CA VAL A 23 -2.37 1.34 -6.94
C VAL A 23 -3.87 1.48 -6.70
N CYS A 24 -4.63 0.55 -7.25
CA CYS A 24 -6.06 0.42 -7.03
C CYS A 24 -6.42 -1.06 -6.89
N LEU A 25 -7.03 -1.43 -5.76
CA LEU A 25 -7.40 -2.81 -5.49
C LEU A 25 -8.88 -3.06 -5.82
N PRO A 26 -9.22 -4.24 -6.37
CA PRO A 26 -10.61 -4.62 -6.60
C PRO A 26 -11.36 -4.84 -5.29
N THR A 27 -12.68 -4.62 -5.30
CA THR A 27 -13.54 -4.85 -4.14
C THR A 27 -13.92 -6.33 -4.04
N ALA A 28 -13.88 -6.92 -2.84
CA ALA A 28 -14.37 -8.27 -2.63
C ALA A 28 -15.82 -8.44 -3.10
N GLY A 29 -16.14 -9.58 -3.69
CA GLY A 29 -17.42 -9.87 -4.35
C GLY A 29 -17.45 -9.55 -5.85
N THR A 30 -16.54 -8.70 -6.34
CA THR A 30 -16.47 -8.33 -7.76
C THR A 30 -15.91 -9.48 -8.62
N ARG A 31 -16.05 -9.34 -9.94
CA ARG A 31 -15.42 -10.22 -10.93
C ARG A 31 -14.16 -9.54 -11.45
N VAL A 32 -13.10 -10.34 -11.60
CA VAL A 32 -11.80 -9.89 -12.11
C VAL A 32 -11.30 -10.87 -13.14
N VAL A 33 -10.41 -10.41 -14.02
CA VAL A 33 -9.67 -11.30 -14.93
C VAL A 33 -8.28 -11.49 -14.34
N TYR A 34 -7.92 -12.74 -14.06
CA TYR A 34 -6.59 -13.12 -13.63
C TYR A 34 -5.74 -13.50 -14.85
N PHE A 35 -4.56 -12.91 -14.94
CA PHE A 35 -3.57 -13.17 -16.00
C PHE A 35 -2.39 -13.93 -15.40
N PRO A 36 -2.28 -15.26 -15.60
CA PRO A 36 -1.16 -16.03 -15.07
C PRO A 36 0.21 -15.48 -15.52
N GLN A 37 0.30 -14.94 -16.75
CA GLN A 37 1.53 -14.34 -17.25
C GLN A 37 1.97 -13.13 -16.40
N GLY A 38 1.07 -12.21 -16.08
CA GLY A 38 1.40 -11.04 -15.25
C GLY A 38 1.81 -11.43 -13.83
N HIS A 39 1.24 -12.51 -13.28
CA HIS A 39 1.70 -13.08 -12.01
C HIS A 39 3.14 -13.58 -12.14
N SER A 40 3.45 -14.38 -13.17
CA SER A 40 4.81 -14.87 -13.42
C SER A 40 5.82 -13.72 -13.56
N ASP A 41 5.45 -12.65 -14.27
CA ASP A 41 6.29 -11.46 -14.43
C ASP A 41 6.56 -10.77 -13.07
N GLN A 42 5.54 -10.68 -12.21
CA GLN A 42 5.70 -10.15 -10.85
C GLN A 42 6.63 -11.02 -9.99
N VAL A 43 6.49 -12.35 -10.06
CA VAL A 43 7.37 -13.29 -9.33
C VAL A 43 8.81 -13.22 -9.82
N ALA A 44 9.03 -13.06 -11.12
CA ALA A 44 10.35 -12.89 -11.68
C ALA A 44 11.02 -11.60 -11.18
N ALA A 45 10.27 -10.50 -11.17
CA ALA A 45 10.74 -9.21 -10.68
C ALA A 45 11.08 -9.25 -9.17
N SER A 46 10.28 -9.94 -8.35
CA SER A 46 10.53 -10.01 -6.89
C SER A 46 11.68 -10.96 -6.52
N THR A 47 11.91 -12.02 -7.30
CA THR A 47 12.94 -13.02 -6.98
C THR A 47 14.31 -12.73 -7.61
N ASN A 48 14.41 -11.72 -8.50
CA ASN A 48 15.59 -11.46 -9.34
C ASN A 48 16.09 -12.72 -10.09
N LYS A 49 15.16 -13.66 -10.37
CA LYS A 49 15.43 -14.85 -11.17
C LYS A 49 14.71 -14.68 -12.50
N GLU A 50 15.44 -14.87 -13.59
CA GLU A 50 14.78 -15.05 -14.87
C GLU A 50 13.84 -16.25 -14.76
N VAL A 51 12.69 -16.12 -15.41
CA VAL A 51 11.67 -17.17 -15.56
C VAL A 51 12.37 -18.35 -16.25
N GLU A 52 12.91 -19.29 -15.47
CA GLU A 52 13.61 -20.48 -15.99
C GLU A 52 12.70 -21.14 -17.03
N SER A 53 13.17 -21.30 -18.26
CA SER A 53 12.38 -21.69 -19.44
C SER A 53 11.76 -23.09 -19.39
N HIS A 54 11.85 -23.78 -18.25
CA HIS A 54 11.30 -25.10 -17.98
C HIS A 54 10.03 -25.03 -17.12
N PHE A 55 9.06 -24.21 -17.51
CA PHE A 55 7.71 -24.34 -16.94
C PHE A 55 7.05 -25.60 -17.48
N PRO A 56 6.42 -26.44 -16.64
CA PRO A 56 5.56 -27.49 -17.12
C PRO A 56 4.48 -26.86 -18.00
N ASN A 57 4.29 -27.39 -19.20
CA ASN A 57 3.15 -26.96 -19.99
C ASN A 57 1.87 -27.42 -19.26
N TYR A 58 0.97 -26.49 -18.98
CA TYR A 58 -0.33 -26.77 -18.38
C TYR A 58 -1.41 -26.53 -19.46
N PRO A 59 -1.76 -27.55 -20.28
CA PRO A 59 -2.68 -27.38 -21.41
C PRO A 59 -4.06 -26.86 -21.02
N SER A 60 -4.47 -27.10 -19.76
CA SER A 60 -5.74 -26.68 -19.20
C SER A 60 -5.73 -25.26 -18.62
N LEU A 61 -4.57 -24.61 -18.55
CA LEU A 61 -4.46 -23.25 -18.03
C LEU A 61 -4.67 -22.24 -19.16
N LEU A 62 -5.78 -21.50 -19.09
CA LEU A 62 -6.05 -20.42 -20.03
C LEU A 62 -5.16 -19.20 -19.71
N PRO A 63 -4.75 -18.40 -20.72
CA PRO A 63 -3.98 -17.18 -20.52
C PRO A 63 -4.75 -16.09 -19.76
N GLN A 64 -6.07 -16.24 -19.64
CA GLN A 64 -6.96 -15.34 -18.94
C GLN A 64 -8.02 -16.18 -18.22
N LEU A 65 -8.21 -15.94 -16.93
CA LEU A 65 -9.19 -16.63 -16.12
C LEU A 65 -10.18 -15.62 -15.54
N LEU A 66 -11.45 -15.74 -15.90
CA LEU A 66 -12.51 -14.98 -15.24
C LEU A 66 -12.71 -15.56 -13.84
N CYS A 67 -12.57 -14.71 -12.81
CA CYS A 67 -12.65 -15.12 -11.42
C CYS A 67 -13.68 -14.27 -10.65
N ARG A 68 -14.32 -14.88 -9.65
CA ARG A 68 -14.94 -14.14 -8.55
C ARG A 68 -13.89 -13.89 -7.47
N LEU A 69 -13.73 -12.63 -7.09
CA LEU A 69 -12.87 -12.23 -5.98
C LEU A 69 -13.62 -12.43 -4.67
N HIS A 70 -13.17 -13.35 -3.83
CA HIS A 70 -13.81 -13.62 -2.54
C HIS A 70 -13.33 -12.67 -1.44
N ASN A 71 -12.04 -12.36 -1.43
CA ASN A 71 -11.45 -11.59 -0.36
C ASN A 71 -10.22 -10.82 -0.83
N VAL A 72 -9.96 -9.67 -0.19
CA VAL A 72 -8.74 -8.87 -0.30
C VAL A 72 -8.31 -8.49 1.11
N THR A 73 -7.09 -8.85 1.48
CA THR A 73 -6.49 -8.46 2.77
C THR A 73 -5.18 -7.74 2.52
N LEU A 74 -4.96 -6.65 3.27
CA LEU A 74 -3.78 -5.81 3.19
C LEU A 74 -2.74 -6.28 4.20
N HIS A 75 -1.49 -6.32 3.79
CA HIS A 75 -0.36 -6.78 4.59
C HIS A 75 0.88 -5.91 4.34
N ALA A 76 1.84 -5.98 5.25
CA ALA A 76 3.16 -5.38 5.12
C ALA A 76 4.20 -6.38 5.65
N ASP A 77 5.33 -6.49 4.95
CA ASP A 77 6.44 -7.34 5.37
C ASP A 77 7.21 -6.69 6.52
N VAL A 78 7.30 -7.40 7.65
CA VAL A 78 7.84 -6.86 8.91
C VAL A 78 9.34 -6.52 8.88
N GLU A 79 10.09 -7.02 7.89
CA GLU A 79 11.52 -6.75 7.77
C GLU A 79 11.80 -5.64 6.74
N THR A 80 11.01 -5.55 5.68
CA THR A 80 11.29 -4.67 4.54
C THR A 80 10.32 -3.49 4.42
N ASP A 81 9.22 -3.47 5.17
CA ASP A 81 8.09 -2.55 5.04
C ASP A 81 7.40 -2.60 3.67
N GLU A 82 7.65 -3.65 2.88
CA GLU A 82 6.99 -3.85 1.59
C GLU A 82 5.51 -4.16 1.79
N VAL A 83 4.64 -3.31 1.25
CA VAL A 83 3.19 -3.49 1.29
C VAL A 83 2.72 -4.46 0.20
N TYR A 84 1.87 -5.42 0.56
CA TYR A 84 1.28 -6.36 -0.40
C TYR A 84 -0.18 -6.68 -0.08
N ALA A 85 -0.94 -7.09 -1.09
CA ALA A 85 -2.33 -7.49 -0.96
C ALA A 85 -2.49 -8.97 -1.29
N GLN A 86 -3.15 -9.70 -0.41
CA GLN A 86 -3.53 -11.09 -0.67
C GLN A 86 -4.96 -11.13 -1.18
N MET A 87 -5.13 -11.74 -2.35
CA MET A 87 -6.43 -11.89 -3.01
C MET A 87 -6.82 -13.36 -3.11
N THR A 88 -8.06 -13.69 -2.75
CA THR A 88 -8.60 -15.05 -2.92
C THR A 88 -9.53 -15.08 -4.13
N LEU A 89 -9.14 -15.81 -5.17
CA LEU A 89 -9.85 -15.89 -6.44
C LEU A 89 -10.49 -17.27 -6.64
N GLN A 90 -11.74 -17.30 -7.10
CA GLN A 90 -12.40 -18.51 -7.57
C GLN A 90 -12.63 -18.42 -9.08
N PRO A 91 -12.01 -19.30 -9.89
CA PRO A 91 -12.27 -19.37 -11.33
C PRO A 91 -13.74 -19.68 -11.63
N LEU A 92 -14.30 -18.98 -12.63
CA LEU A 92 -15.67 -19.18 -13.11
C LEU A 92 -15.67 -20.00 -14.40
N SER A 93 -16.67 -20.87 -14.56
CA SER A 93 -16.84 -21.67 -15.78
C SER A 93 -17.47 -20.83 -16.90
N PRO A 94 -16.97 -20.89 -18.15
CA PRO A 94 -17.45 -20.04 -19.24
C PRO A 94 -18.93 -20.25 -19.63
N GLN A 95 -19.53 -21.39 -19.28
CA GLN A 95 -20.90 -21.73 -19.68
C GLN A 95 -22.02 -21.09 -18.84
N LYS A 96 -21.72 -20.48 -17.68
CA LYS A 96 -22.74 -20.00 -16.73
C LYS A 96 -23.00 -18.50 -16.71
N ASP A 97 -22.24 -17.69 -17.45
CA ASP A 97 -22.06 -16.28 -17.09
C ASP A 97 -22.11 -15.28 -18.27
N THR A 98 -22.98 -15.51 -19.25
CA THR A 98 -23.10 -14.69 -20.48
C THR A 98 -23.71 -13.29 -20.28
N TYR A 99 -24.30 -12.96 -19.11
CA TYR A 99 -25.03 -11.70 -18.92
C TYR A 99 -24.88 -11.15 -17.51
N PHE A 100 -23.72 -10.57 -17.17
CA PHE A 100 -23.59 -9.82 -15.93
C PHE A 100 -22.91 -8.47 -16.18
N PRO A 101 -23.47 -7.36 -15.64
CA PRO A 101 -22.85 -6.05 -15.76
C PRO A 101 -21.46 -6.08 -15.14
N ILE A 102 -20.47 -5.59 -15.87
CA ILE A 102 -19.17 -5.25 -15.30
C ILE A 102 -19.42 -4.02 -14.43
N GLU A 103 -19.32 -4.16 -13.10
CA GLU A 103 -19.25 -3.00 -12.22
C GLU A 103 -17.97 -2.24 -12.54
N MET A 104 -18.12 -1.12 -13.24
CA MET A 104 -17.01 -0.23 -13.59
C MET A 104 -16.79 0.77 -12.46
N GLY A 105 -15.59 0.73 -11.89
CA GLY A 105 -15.10 1.76 -10.96
C GLY A 105 -14.52 1.15 -9.70
N PHE A 106 -13.19 0.99 -9.69
CA PHE A 106 -12.48 0.77 -8.44
C PHE A 106 -12.37 2.12 -7.74
N ALA A 107 -12.95 2.23 -6.54
CA ALA A 107 -12.82 3.44 -5.75
C ALA A 107 -11.38 3.53 -5.21
N SER A 108 -10.67 4.59 -5.59
CA SER A 108 -9.36 4.89 -5.00
C SER A 108 -9.53 5.12 -3.50
N LYS A 109 -8.73 4.43 -2.69
CA LYS A 109 -8.63 4.64 -1.24
C LYS A 109 -7.42 5.49 -0.85
N GLN A 110 -6.88 6.27 -1.80
CA GLN A 110 -5.77 7.17 -1.54
C GLN A 110 -6.21 8.26 -0.54
N PRO A 111 -5.45 8.50 0.54
CA PRO A 111 -5.76 9.59 1.45
C PRO A 111 -5.68 10.93 0.73
N THR A 112 -6.55 11.86 1.09
CA THR A 112 -6.51 13.23 0.53
C THR A 112 -5.51 14.12 1.27
N ASN A 113 -5.25 13.81 2.54
CA ASN A 113 -4.38 14.59 3.42
C ASN A 113 -3.06 13.87 3.77
N TYR A 114 -2.17 13.76 2.78
CA TYR A 114 -0.82 13.23 2.97
C TYR A 114 0.19 13.99 2.11
N PHE A 115 1.48 13.72 2.36
CA PHE A 115 2.59 14.09 1.49
C PHE A 115 3.58 12.93 1.39
N CYS A 116 4.33 12.86 0.30
CA CYS A 116 5.45 11.94 0.11
C CYS A 116 6.69 12.76 -0.28
N LYS A 117 7.83 12.44 0.32
CA LYS A 117 9.11 13.11 0.05
C LYS A 117 10.19 12.06 -0.16
N ILE A 118 10.93 12.18 -1.26
CA ILE A 118 12.19 11.47 -1.45
C ILE A 118 13.21 12.05 -0.48
N LEU A 119 13.76 11.21 0.39
CA LEU A 119 14.76 11.63 1.37
C LEU A 119 16.02 12.15 0.68
N THR A 120 16.53 13.27 1.14
CA THR A 120 17.81 13.82 0.68
C THR A 120 18.95 13.35 1.60
N ALA A 121 20.19 13.50 1.15
CA ALA A 121 21.37 13.13 1.95
C ALA A 121 21.42 13.84 3.32
N SER A 122 20.90 15.05 3.43
CA SER A 122 20.81 15.78 4.70
C SER A 122 19.78 15.17 5.65
N ASP A 123 18.66 14.66 5.13
CA ASP A 123 17.60 14.03 5.93
C ASP A 123 18.10 12.73 6.60
N THR A 124 18.97 11.97 5.92
CA THR A 124 19.51 10.69 6.42
C THR A 124 20.81 10.86 7.22
N SER A 125 21.31 12.08 7.38
CA SER A 125 22.52 12.35 8.15
C SER A 125 22.24 12.33 9.65
N THR A 126 23.17 11.80 10.45
CA THR A 126 23.02 11.71 11.92
C THR A 126 23.02 13.06 12.63
N HIS A 127 23.47 14.12 11.96
CA HIS A 127 23.59 15.47 12.50
C HIS A 127 22.51 16.42 11.96
N GLY A 128 21.74 15.96 10.97
CA GLY A 128 20.66 16.72 10.34
C GLY A 128 19.30 16.41 10.95
N GLY A 129 18.27 16.98 10.34
CA GLY A 129 16.88 16.61 10.59
C GLY A 129 16.14 16.47 9.27
N PHE A 130 14.89 16.01 9.35
CA PHE A 130 14.02 15.89 8.19
C PHE A 130 13.40 17.24 7.82
N SER A 131 13.70 17.72 6.60
CA SER A 131 13.16 19.01 6.12
C SER A 131 11.84 18.83 5.38
N ILE A 132 10.80 19.57 5.74
CA ILE A 132 9.47 19.41 5.14
C ILE A 132 9.09 20.70 4.41
N PRO A 133 8.62 20.64 3.15
CA PRO A 133 8.08 21.81 2.48
C PRO A 133 6.96 22.45 3.30
N ARG A 134 6.98 23.77 3.45
CA ARG A 134 6.00 24.50 4.27
C ARG A 134 4.55 24.15 3.93
N CYS A 135 4.22 24.11 2.64
CA CYS A 135 2.88 23.77 2.15
C CYS A 135 2.44 22.34 2.54
N ALA A 136 3.39 21.39 2.64
CA ALA A 136 3.08 20.04 3.09
C ALA A 136 2.85 20.01 4.61
N ALA A 137 3.72 20.67 5.38
CA ALA A 137 3.58 20.75 6.84
C ALA A 137 2.27 21.42 7.27
N GLU A 138 1.90 22.55 6.66
CA GLU A 138 0.64 23.26 6.93
C GLU A 138 -0.61 22.45 6.53
N LYS A 139 -0.46 21.54 5.56
CA LYS A 139 -1.54 20.66 5.10
C LYS A 139 -1.77 19.49 6.06
N VAL A 140 -0.71 18.84 6.53
CA VAL A 140 -0.81 17.55 7.25
C VAL A 140 -0.64 17.63 8.76
N PHE A 141 0.06 18.63 9.30
CA PHE A 141 0.34 18.71 10.73
C PHE A 141 -0.65 19.64 11.45
N PRO A 142 -0.85 19.43 12.77
CA PRO A 142 -1.52 20.42 13.59
C PRO A 142 -0.83 21.79 13.49
N PRO A 143 -1.59 22.90 13.56
CA PRO A 143 -1.03 24.24 13.44
C PRO A 143 -0.06 24.54 14.58
N LEU A 144 1.07 25.18 14.26
CA LEU A 144 2.03 25.65 15.26
C LEU A 144 1.51 26.90 15.98
N ASP A 145 1.91 27.05 17.23
CA ASP A 145 1.78 28.31 17.98
C ASP A 145 2.94 29.25 17.61
N PHE A 146 2.64 30.22 16.74
CA PHE A 146 3.62 31.22 16.28
C PHE A 146 3.91 32.33 17.30
N SER A 147 3.29 32.32 18.49
CA SER A 147 3.69 33.21 19.58
C SER A 147 4.99 32.76 20.27
N GLN A 148 5.40 31.50 20.07
CA GLN A 148 6.64 30.94 20.61
C GLN A 148 7.85 31.23 19.73
N GLN A 149 9.05 31.25 20.33
CA GLN A 149 10.30 31.56 19.63
C GLN A 149 11.39 30.52 19.96
N PRO A 150 11.66 29.52 19.10
CA PRO A 150 11.00 29.24 17.82
C PRO A 150 9.63 28.51 18.00
N PRO A 151 8.70 28.60 17.02
CA PRO A 151 7.48 27.80 17.01
C PRO A 151 7.81 26.30 16.94
N VAL A 152 7.30 25.52 17.90
CA VAL A 152 7.61 24.09 18.05
C VAL A 152 6.41 23.31 18.58
N GLN A 153 6.31 22.04 18.20
CA GLN A 153 5.39 21.06 18.78
C GLN A 153 6.00 19.66 18.72
N ASP A 154 5.55 18.78 19.62
CA ASP A 154 5.84 17.36 19.54
C ASP A 154 4.71 16.67 18.76
N LEU A 155 5.10 15.83 17.79
CA LEU A 155 4.21 15.01 16.98
C LEU A 155 4.36 13.54 17.39
N ILE A 156 3.25 12.82 17.39
CA ILE A 156 3.23 11.37 17.52
C ILE A 156 2.54 10.82 16.28
N ALA A 157 3.22 9.94 15.56
CA ALA A 157 2.68 9.23 14.41
C ALA A 157 2.76 7.73 14.66
N ARG A 158 1.90 6.94 13.99
CA ARG A 158 1.96 5.49 14.00
C ARG A 158 2.30 4.97 12.62
N ASP A 159 3.14 3.94 12.56
CA ASP A 159 3.47 3.25 11.32
C ASP A 159 2.44 2.15 11.00
N LEU A 160 2.73 1.36 9.95
CA LEU A 160 1.87 0.24 9.52
C LEU A 160 1.69 -0.83 10.61
N TYR A 161 2.57 -0.93 11.59
CA TYR A 161 2.51 -1.94 12.66
C TYR A 161 1.99 -1.38 13.97
N ASP A 162 1.43 -0.17 13.94
CA ASP A 162 0.90 0.58 15.09
C ASP A 162 2.00 0.98 16.09
N VAL A 163 3.27 1.02 15.67
CA VAL A 163 4.37 1.50 16.50
C VAL A 163 4.35 3.03 16.54
N GLU A 164 4.40 3.59 17.75
CA GLU A 164 4.43 5.04 17.94
C GLU A 164 5.83 5.62 17.74
N TRP A 165 5.92 6.60 16.84
CA TRP A 165 7.11 7.38 16.55
C TRP A 165 6.91 8.82 16.99
N LYS A 166 7.88 9.34 17.75
CA LYS A 166 7.85 10.71 18.30
C LYS A 166 8.79 11.60 17.51
N PHE A 167 8.27 12.72 17.03
CA PHE A 167 9.03 13.71 16.26
C PHE A 167 8.89 15.09 16.89
N ARG A 168 9.94 15.90 16.80
CA ARG A 168 9.86 17.32 17.14
C ARG A 168 9.74 18.14 15.85
N HIS A 169 8.59 18.76 15.64
CA HIS A 169 8.35 19.67 14.53
C HIS A 169 8.69 21.10 14.97
N ILE A 170 9.65 21.71 14.29
CA ILE A 170 10.13 23.07 14.58
C ILE A 170 10.15 23.89 13.29
N PHE A 171 9.57 25.09 13.34
CA PHE A 171 9.68 26.06 12.26
C PHE A 171 10.85 27.00 12.55
N ARG A 172 11.83 27.09 11.63
CA ARG A 172 13.07 27.87 11.83
C ARG A 172 13.24 29.06 10.86
N GLY A 173 12.21 29.46 10.11
CA GLY A 173 12.33 30.46 9.04
C GLY A 173 12.81 29.84 7.72
N ASP A 174 12.97 30.57 6.63
CA ASP A 174 13.35 32.00 6.51
C ASP A 174 12.35 33.05 7.02
#